data_AF-A0AAD8HRQ3-F1
#
_entry.id   AF-A0AAD8HRQ3-F1
#
_cell.length_a   1.000
_cell.length_b   1.000
_cell.length_c   1.000
_cell.angle_alpha   90.00
_cell.angle_beta   90.00
_cell.angle_gamma   90.00
#
_symmetry.space_group_name_H-M   'P 1'
#
loop_
_entity.id
_entity.type
_entity.pdbx_description
1 polymer ?
#
loop_
_entity_poly.entity_id
_entity_poly.type
_entity_poly.pdbx_seq_one_letter_code
_entity_poly.pdbx_strand_id
1 'polypeptide(L)'
;MTPIKRSNCFHDSHAKDPCHISSTPYMLAFGVMEIFFSQIPDFDQISWLSIVAAVMSFTYSSIGLALGISKVVETGQIRGSLSGISIGTVIQTQKIWRSFQALGEIAFAYSYSLRLVEIQDTVKYPPSESKTMKKATLLSVSVTTVFYMLIGCFGYAAFGDLAPRNLLTGFGFYSPFWLLDIANIAIVVHLVGAYQVYCQPLFAFVEKHAARVFPDSDFINKVYNIPLPGGFRPYKLNLFRLVWRTIFVIITTIISMLMPFFNDIVSILGAFGFWPLTVYFPVEMYIVQKKIPKWSSR
;
A
#
# COMPACT_ATOMS: atom_id res chain seq x y z
N MET A 1 -9.18 -11.55 0.06
CA MET A 1 -10.33 -12.51 0.01
C MET A 1 -10.04 -13.85 0.66
N THR A 2 -8.82 -14.42 0.60
CA THR A 2 -8.46 -15.64 1.35
C THR A 2 -8.83 -15.59 2.85
N PRO A 3 -8.58 -14.48 3.59
CA PRO A 3 -8.95 -14.40 5.00
C PRO A 3 -10.45 -14.50 5.27
N ILE A 4 -11.30 -13.98 4.38
CA ILE A 4 -12.78 -14.01 4.48
C ILE A 4 -13.26 -15.45 4.43
N LYS A 5 -12.88 -16.20 3.37
CA LYS A 5 -13.25 -17.61 3.26
C LYS A 5 -12.71 -18.42 4.43
N ARG A 6 -11.53 -18.07 4.95
CA ARG A 6 -10.96 -18.76 6.11
C ARG A 6 -11.78 -18.48 7.35
N SER A 7 -12.11 -17.22 7.63
CA SER A 7 -12.97 -16.81 8.74
C SER A 7 -14.31 -17.54 8.71
N ASN A 8 -14.98 -17.55 7.55
CA ASN A 8 -16.29 -18.21 7.40
C ASN A 8 -16.19 -19.74 7.54
N CYS A 9 -15.16 -20.38 6.97
CA CYS A 9 -14.93 -21.81 7.16
C CYS A 9 -14.66 -22.17 8.64
N PHE A 10 -13.89 -21.36 9.37
CA PHE A 10 -13.65 -21.55 10.80
C PHE A 10 -14.94 -21.39 11.62
N HIS A 11 -15.80 -20.45 11.24
CA HIS A 11 -17.11 -20.25 11.86
C HIS A 11 -18.03 -21.46 11.62
N ASP A 12 -18.20 -21.84 10.35
CA ASP A 12 -19.09 -22.93 9.92
C ASP A 12 -18.65 -24.30 10.47
N SER A 13 -17.34 -24.51 10.61
CA SER A 13 -16.78 -25.75 11.17
C SER A 13 -16.71 -25.77 12.70
N HIS A 14 -17.15 -24.71 13.40
CA HIS A 14 -16.94 -24.53 14.85
C HIS A 14 -15.48 -24.74 15.26
N ALA A 15 -14.54 -24.20 14.48
CA ALA A 15 -13.09 -24.31 14.66
C ALA A 15 -12.51 -25.74 14.62
N LYS A 16 -13.22 -26.71 14.02
CA LYS A 16 -12.76 -28.11 13.92
C LYS A 16 -11.88 -28.39 12.70
N ASP A 17 -11.96 -27.56 11.65
CA ASP A 17 -11.23 -27.76 10.39
C ASP A 17 -10.07 -26.76 10.25
N PRO A 18 -8.85 -27.18 9.87
CA PRO A 18 -7.74 -26.27 9.55
C PRO A 18 -8.01 -25.31 8.36
N CYS A 19 -9.04 -25.57 7.53
CA CYS A 19 -9.55 -24.69 6.47
C CYS A 19 -8.46 -24.16 5.51
N HIS A 20 -7.82 -25.07 4.76
CA HIS A 20 -6.83 -24.71 3.75
C HIS A 20 -7.49 -24.08 2.51
N ILE A 21 -7.21 -22.81 2.25
CA ILE A 21 -7.75 -22.08 1.10
C ILE A 21 -6.61 -21.60 0.21
N SER A 22 -6.69 -21.93 -1.08
CA SER A 22 -5.74 -21.42 -2.07
C SER A 22 -5.95 -19.93 -2.32
N SER A 23 -4.87 -19.16 -2.23
CA SER A 23 -4.86 -17.71 -2.52
C SER A 23 -4.77 -17.40 -4.01
N THR A 24 -4.31 -18.34 -4.84
CA THR A 24 -4.10 -18.18 -6.28
C THR A 24 -5.32 -17.64 -7.05
N PRO A 25 -6.54 -18.20 -6.92
CA PRO A 25 -7.69 -17.69 -7.67
C PRO A 25 -8.03 -16.24 -7.30
N TYR A 26 -7.78 -15.82 -6.06
CA TYR A 26 -8.03 -14.45 -5.62
C TYR A 26 -6.99 -13.47 -6.13
N MET A 27 -5.73 -13.88 -6.19
CA MET A 27 -4.67 -13.07 -6.80
C MET A 27 -4.92 -12.87 -8.30
N LEU A 28 -5.39 -13.92 -8.99
CA LEU A 28 -5.76 -13.83 -10.40
C LEU A 28 -6.96 -12.88 -10.61
N ALA A 29 -8.01 -13.00 -9.80
CA ALA A 29 -9.16 -12.11 -9.87
C ALA A 29 -8.79 -10.65 -9.59
N PHE A 30 -7.90 -10.42 -8.62
CA PHE A 30 -7.34 -9.09 -8.34
C PHE A 30 -6.56 -8.57 -9.55
N GLY A 31 -5.65 -9.35 -10.14
CA GLY A 31 -4.91 -8.97 -11.34
C GLY A 31 -5.81 -8.65 -12.54
N VAL A 32 -6.88 -9.42 -12.76
CA VAL A 32 -7.87 -9.12 -13.82
C VAL A 32 -8.54 -7.78 -13.59
N MET A 33 -8.95 -7.50 -12.36
CA MET A 33 -9.52 -6.20 -12.00
C MET A 33 -8.52 -5.06 -12.20
N GLU A 34 -7.26 -5.24 -11.81
CA GLU A 34 -6.21 -4.25 -12.03
C GLU A 34 -5.95 -3.99 -13.52
N ILE A 35 -6.04 -5.01 -14.39
CA ILE A 35 -5.94 -4.80 -15.86
C ILE A 35 -7.00 -3.81 -16.32
N PHE A 36 -8.26 -3.94 -15.87
CA PHE A 36 -9.34 -3.02 -16.25
C PHE A 36 -9.10 -1.60 -15.75
N PHE A 37 -8.82 -1.43 -14.45
CA PHE A 37 -8.61 -0.11 -13.87
C PHE A 37 -7.33 0.58 -14.38
N SER A 38 -6.29 -0.20 -14.69
CA SER A 38 -5.05 0.33 -15.28
C SER A 38 -5.23 0.88 -16.68
N GLN A 39 -6.36 0.65 -17.35
CA GLN A 39 -6.65 1.30 -18.63
C GLN A 39 -7.12 2.76 -18.49
N ILE A 40 -7.32 3.24 -17.26
CA ILE A 40 -7.66 4.65 -17.01
C ILE A 40 -6.41 5.52 -17.25
N PRO A 41 -6.47 6.51 -18.17
CA PRO A 41 -5.29 7.22 -18.65
C PRO A 41 -4.49 7.98 -17.59
N ASP A 42 -5.21 8.73 -16.76
CA ASP A 42 -4.66 9.86 -16.01
C ASP A 42 -5.05 9.83 -14.53
N PHE A 43 -4.25 10.48 -13.69
CA PHE A 43 -4.41 10.53 -12.24
C PHE A 43 -5.71 11.22 -11.80
N ASP A 44 -6.11 12.29 -12.49
CA ASP A 44 -7.34 13.02 -12.22
C ASP A 44 -8.58 12.16 -12.43
N GLN A 45 -8.55 11.29 -13.44
CA GLN A 45 -9.64 10.36 -13.77
C GLN A 45 -9.79 9.23 -12.74
N ILE A 46 -8.72 8.89 -12.00
CA ILE A 46 -8.78 7.93 -10.88
C ILE A 46 -9.00 8.61 -9.51
N SER A 47 -9.24 9.92 -9.46
CA SER A 47 -9.42 10.66 -8.19
C SER A 47 -10.53 10.08 -7.32
N TRP A 48 -11.67 9.70 -7.92
CA TRP A 48 -12.77 9.05 -7.21
C TRP A 48 -12.34 7.72 -6.57
N LEU A 49 -11.52 6.93 -7.29
CA LEU A 49 -11.01 5.65 -6.81
C LEU A 49 -10.02 5.88 -5.65
N SER A 50 -9.22 6.94 -5.71
CA SER A 50 -8.35 7.34 -4.61
C SER A 50 -9.14 7.77 -3.36
N ILE A 51 -10.27 8.46 -3.52
CA ILE A 51 -11.16 8.82 -2.40
C ILE A 51 -11.76 7.57 -1.77
N VAL A 52 -12.28 6.65 -2.58
CA VAL A 52 -12.82 5.36 -2.10
C VAL A 52 -11.73 4.58 -1.35
N ALA A 53 -10.52 4.49 -1.90
CA ALA A 53 -9.41 3.81 -1.24
C ALA A 53 -9.03 4.47 0.09
N ALA A 54 -9.03 5.80 0.18
CA ALA A 54 -8.78 6.51 1.43
C ALA A 54 -9.85 6.20 2.49
N VAL A 55 -11.14 6.25 2.14
CA VAL A 55 -12.24 5.90 3.05
C VAL A 55 -12.08 4.47 3.55
N MET A 56 -11.84 3.52 2.66
CA MET A 56 -11.62 2.12 3.02
C MET A 56 -10.39 1.93 3.92
N SER A 57 -9.34 2.74 3.72
CA SER A 57 -8.16 2.78 4.60
C SER A 57 -8.52 3.10 6.04
N PHE A 58 -9.32 4.16 6.23
CA PHE A 58 -9.80 4.55 7.56
C PHE A 58 -10.74 3.50 8.14
N THR A 59 -11.60 2.88 7.31
CA THR A 59 -12.53 1.83 7.74
C THR A 59 -11.78 0.63 8.32
N TYR A 60 -10.89 -0.02 7.56
CA TYR A 60 -10.20 -1.21 8.08
C TYR A 60 -9.27 -0.88 9.26
N SER A 61 -8.66 0.31 9.26
CA SER A 61 -7.76 0.75 10.33
C SER A 61 -8.52 0.98 11.64
N SER A 62 -9.70 1.62 11.56
CA SER A 62 -10.57 1.84 12.72
C SER A 62 -11.13 0.53 13.27
N ILE A 63 -11.51 -0.40 12.39
CA ILE A 63 -11.94 -1.75 12.79
C ILE A 63 -10.81 -2.48 13.50
N GLY A 64 -9.60 -2.48 12.92
CA GLY A 64 -8.43 -3.13 13.52
C GLY A 64 -8.08 -2.56 14.91
N LEU A 65 -8.17 -1.23 15.06
CA LEU A 65 -7.99 -0.56 16.34
C LEU A 65 -9.08 -0.97 17.35
N ALA A 66 -10.35 -0.92 16.95
CA ALA A 66 -11.47 -1.28 17.81
C ALA A 66 -11.38 -2.74 18.29
N LEU A 67 -11.01 -3.66 17.40
CA LEU A 67 -10.76 -5.06 17.73
C LEU A 67 -9.60 -5.19 18.73
N GLY A 68 -8.47 -4.51 18.50
CA GLY A 68 -7.33 -4.49 19.41
C GLY A 68 -7.71 -4.00 20.81
N ILE A 69 -8.39 -2.85 20.90
CA ILE A 69 -8.90 -2.30 22.17
C ILE A 69 -9.84 -3.28 22.85
N SER A 70 -10.83 -3.81 22.12
CA SER A 70 -11.80 -4.77 22.66
C SER A 70 -11.11 -5.99 23.24
N LYS A 71 -10.02 -6.47 22.62
CA LYS A 71 -9.31 -7.64 23.11
C LYS A 71 -8.53 -7.38 24.38
N VAL A 72 -7.92 -6.19 24.50
CA VAL A 72 -7.26 -5.76 25.74
C VAL A 72 -8.28 -5.62 26.86
N VAL A 73 -9.46 -5.05 26.58
CA VAL A 73 -10.56 -4.93 27.55
C VAL A 73 -11.11 -6.29 27.97
N GLU A 74 -11.36 -7.20 27.01
CA GLU A 74 -11.86 -8.55 27.25
C GLU A 74 -10.91 -9.37 28.14
N THR A 75 -9.60 -9.28 27.87
CA THR A 75 -8.59 -10.04 28.61
C THR A 75 -8.20 -9.38 29.93
N GLY A 76 -8.48 -8.08 30.11
CA GLY A 76 -8.09 -7.30 31.28
C GLY A 76 -6.57 -7.17 31.47
N GLN A 77 -5.78 -7.49 30.43
CA GLN A 77 -4.32 -7.56 30.50
C GLN A 77 -3.68 -6.88 29.31
N ILE A 78 -2.60 -6.13 29.56
CA ILE A 78 -1.69 -5.67 28.53
C ILE A 78 -0.63 -6.75 28.35
N ARG A 79 -0.68 -7.43 27.21
CA ARG A 79 0.32 -8.43 26.84
C ARG A 79 1.56 -7.77 26.23
N GLY A 80 2.59 -8.58 26.06
CA GLY A 80 3.84 -8.17 25.42
C GLY A 80 4.88 -7.68 26.41
N SER A 81 6.15 -7.85 26.05
CA SER A 81 7.30 -7.43 26.83
C SER A 81 8.01 -6.27 26.14
N LEU A 82 8.78 -5.50 26.92
CA LEU A 82 9.57 -4.38 26.37
C LEU A 82 10.62 -4.85 25.35
N SER A 83 11.16 -6.06 25.55
CA SER A 83 12.19 -6.62 24.67
C SER A 83 11.64 -7.37 23.45
N GLY A 84 10.31 -7.45 23.32
CA GLY A 84 9.65 -8.34 22.39
C GLY A 84 9.98 -9.80 22.64
N ILE A 85 9.78 -10.62 21.61
CA ILE A 85 10.03 -12.06 21.64
C ILE A 85 11.39 -12.42 22.26
N SER A 86 11.37 -13.31 23.25
CA SER A 86 12.56 -13.70 24.02
C SER A 86 13.53 -14.58 23.22
N ILE A 87 14.81 -14.46 23.53
CA ILE A 87 15.85 -15.38 23.05
C ILE A 87 15.61 -16.71 23.79
N GLY A 88 15.28 -17.76 23.04
CA GLY A 88 14.75 -19.02 23.57
C GLY A 88 13.49 -19.46 22.82
N THR A 89 12.59 -18.52 22.52
CA THR A 89 11.49 -18.74 21.56
C THR A 89 11.99 -18.63 20.12
N VAL A 90 12.93 -17.72 19.87
CA VAL A 90 13.66 -17.58 18.62
C VAL A 90 15.16 -17.54 18.88
N ILE A 91 15.96 -17.88 17.87
CA ILE A 91 17.41 -17.72 17.94
C ILE A 91 17.81 -16.24 17.84
N GLN A 92 18.99 -15.90 18.35
CA GLN A 92 19.48 -14.52 18.42
C GLN A 92 19.50 -13.83 17.04
N THR A 93 19.94 -14.53 16.00
CA THR A 93 20.01 -14.01 14.63
C THR A 93 18.61 -13.69 14.06
N GLN A 94 17.62 -14.53 14.35
CA GLN A 94 16.23 -14.27 13.97
C GLN A 94 15.65 -13.05 14.68
N LYS A 95 15.99 -12.85 15.96
CA LYS A 95 15.58 -11.64 16.69
C LYS A 95 16.15 -10.38 16.04
N ILE A 96 17.44 -10.39 15.71
CA ILE A 96 18.12 -9.28 15.00
C ILE A 96 17.46 -9.02 13.64
N TRP A 97 17.23 -10.07 12.86
CA TRP A 97 16.61 -9.95 11.53
C TRP A 97 15.20 -9.36 11.61
N ARG A 98 14.39 -9.81 12.56
CA ARG A 98 13.04 -9.25 12.78
C ARG A 98 13.08 -7.78 13.20
N SER A 99 14.06 -7.37 13.99
CA SER A 99 14.25 -5.95 14.34
C SER A 99 14.59 -5.09 13.13
N PHE A 100 15.52 -5.53 12.27
CA PHE A 100 15.81 -4.84 11.01
C PHE A 100 14.62 -4.84 10.06
N GLN A 101 13.87 -5.95 10.02
CA GLN A 101 12.67 -6.05 9.20
C GLN A 101 11.65 -4.98 9.60
N ALA A 102 11.40 -4.84 10.91
CA ALA A 102 10.48 -3.83 11.45
C ALA A 102 10.93 -2.40 11.11
N LEU A 103 12.24 -2.10 11.15
CA LEU A 103 12.75 -0.79 10.71
C LEU A 103 12.47 -0.52 9.22
N GLY A 104 12.66 -1.53 8.36
CA GLY A 104 12.35 -1.43 6.94
C GLY A 104 10.84 -1.26 6.67
N GLU A 105 9.99 -1.97 7.43
CA GLU A 105 8.53 -1.83 7.36
C GLU A 105 8.09 -0.41 7.79
N ILE A 106 8.69 0.15 8.85
CA ILE A 106 8.45 1.54 9.27
C ILE A 106 8.90 2.51 8.17
N ALA A 107 10.10 2.34 7.61
CA ALA A 107 10.59 3.20 6.53
C ALA A 107 9.67 3.15 5.31
N PHE A 108 9.23 1.95 4.91
CA PHE A 108 8.26 1.78 3.83
C PHE A 108 6.93 2.49 4.12
N ALA A 109 6.43 2.40 5.35
CA ALA A 109 5.15 3.00 5.74
C ALA A 109 5.14 4.55 5.60
N TYR A 110 6.30 5.20 5.65
CA TYR A 110 6.45 6.64 5.41
C TYR A 110 7.03 6.99 4.03
N SER A 111 7.11 6.03 3.11
CA SER A 111 7.65 6.24 1.76
C SER A 111 6.57 6.80 0.80
N TYR A 112 6.36 8.12 0.83
CA TYR A 112 5.43 8.81 -0.09
C TYR A 112 6.12 9.84 -1.02
N SER A 113 7.45 9.95 -0.98
CA SER A 113 8.23 10.99 -1.67
C SER A 113 7.99 11.05 -3.19
N LEU A 114 7.91 9.89 -3.87
CA LEU A 114 7.62 9.84 -5.31
C LEU A 114 6.25 10.44 -5.66
N ARG A 115 5.27 10.19 -4.80
CA ARG A 115 3.89 10.66 -4.98
C ARG A 115 3.76 12.13 -4.63
N LEU A 116 4.54 12.62 -3.67
CA LEU A 116 4.53 14.02 -3.27
C LEU A 116 4.88 14.95 -4.44
N VAL A 117 5.82 14.56 -5.31
CA VAL A 117 6.20 15.37 -6.49
C VAL A 117 5.07 15.44 -7.51
N GLU A 118 4.43 14.29 -7.82
CA GLU A 118 3.28 14.26 -8.73
C GLU A 118 2.09 15.06 -8.17
N ILE A 119 1.83 14.98 -6.86
CA ILE A 119 0.79 15.79 -6.24
C ILE A 119 1.15 17.28 -6.32
N GLN A 120 2.41 17.64 -6.03
CA GLN A 120 2.89 19.02 -6.14
C GLN A 120 2.62 19.64 -7.52
N ASP A 121 2.93 18.90 -8.59
CA ASP A 121 2.74 19.35 -9.98
C ASP A 121 1.26 19.60 -10.35
N THR A 122 0.32 19.05 -9.57
CA THR A 122 -1.12 19.24 -9.79
C THR A 122 -1.75 20.36 -8.95
N VAL A 123 -1.04 20.88 -7.94
CA VAL A 123 -1.59 21.87 -7.02
C VAL A 123 -1.71 23.23 -7.72
N LYS A 124 -2.94 23.71 -7.86
CA LYS A 124 -3.20 25.02 -8.50
C LYS A 124 -2.79 26.17 -7.58
N TYR A 125 -2.21 27.20 -8.20
CA TYR A 125 -1.97 28.49 -7.58
C TYR A 125 -3.22 29.39 -7.69
N PRO A 126 -3.54 30.26 -6.70
CA PRO A 126 -2.94 30.43 -5.35
C PRO A 126 -3.59 29.55 -4.26
N PRO A 127 -2.91 29.25 -3.12
CA PRO A 127 -1.57 29.68 -2.70
C PRO A 127 -0.44 28.82 -3.30
N SER A 128 0.83 29.13 -2.98
CA SER A 128 1.98 28.37 -3.51
C SER A 128 1.93 26.89 -3.11
N GLU A 129 2.36 26.04 -4.04
CA GLU A 129 2.43 24.59 -3.89
C GLU A 129 3.14 24.18 -2.59
N SER A 130 4.26 24.83 -2.26
CA SER A 130 5.02 24.54 -1.05
C SER A 130 4.23 24.82 0.23
N LYS A 131 3.39 25.86 0.26
CA LYS A 131 2.57 26.21 1.43
C LYS A 131 1.42 25.22 1.59
N THR A 132 0.75 24.87 0.50
CA THR A 132 -0.31 23.86 0.47
C THR A 132 0.24 22.50 0.88
N MET A 133 1.35 22.08 0.29
CA MET A 133 1.94 20.77 0.52
C MET A 133 2.55 20.64 1.91
N LYS A 134 3.15 21.68 2.48
CA LYS A 134 3.58 21.64 3.89
C LYS A 134 2.43 21.34 4.84
N LYS A 135 1.28 21.99 4.64
CA LYS A 135 0.08 21.75 5.46
C LYS A 135 -0.48 20.34 5.22
N ALA A 136 -0.62 19.96 3.95
CA ALA A 136 -1.15 18.65 3.56
C ALA A 136 -0.27 17.51 4.11
N THR A 137 1.05 17.60 3.93
CA THR A 137 2.01 16.63 4.44
C THR A 137 2.04 16.59 5.96
N LEU A 138 2.02 17.74 6.65
CA LEU A 138 1.96 17.76 8.11
C LEU A 138 0.73 17.02 8.63
N LEU A 139 -0.44 17.31 8.05
CA LEU A 139 -1.69 16.65 8.42
C LEU A 139 -1.65 15.15 8.11
N SER A 140 -1.27 14.78 6.88
CA SER A 140 -1.28 13.38 6.45
C SER A 140 -0.32 12.51 7.25
N VAL A 141 0.92 12.98 7.48
CA VAL A 141 1.91 12.28 8.30
C VAL A 141 1.41 12.18 9.74
N SER A 142 0.89 13.26 10.33
CA SER A 142 0.39 13.23 11.72
C SER A 142 -0.75 12.22 11.89
N VAL A 143 -1.75 12.23 11.00
CA VAL A 143 -2.87 11.28 11.05
C VAL A 143 -2.37 9.85 10.88
N THR A 144 -1.49 9.62 9.90
CA THR A 144 -0.92 8.29 9.62
C THR A 144 -0.15 7.75 10.83
N THR A 145 0.73 8.57 11.44
CA THR A 145 1.48 8.21 12.64
C THR A 145 0.56 7.85 13.79
N VAL A 146 -0.51 8.62 14.04
CA VAL A 146 -1.46 8.34 15.11
C VAL A 146 -2.13 6.98 14.89
N PHE A 147 -2.63 6.70 13.68
CA PHE A 147 -3.27 5.40 13.39
C PHE A 147 -2.28 4.23 13.50
N TYR A 148 -1.07 4.36 12.95
CA TYR A 148 -0.05 3.32 13.03
C TYR A 148 0.38 3.03 14.46
N MET A 149 0.61 4.08 15.26
CA MET A 149 0.96 3.92 16.67
C MET A 149 -0.18 3.29 17.46
N LEU A 150 -1.43 3.74 17.27
CA LEU A 150 -2.58 3.17 17.98
C LEU A 150 -2.78 1.69 17.64
N ILE A 151 -2.80 1.34 16.34
CA ILE A 151 -3.00 -0.04 15.91
C ILE A 151 -1.81 -0.92 16.32
N GLY A 152 -0.59 -0.44 16.19
CA GLY A 152 0.61 -1.15 16.61
C GLY A 152 0.63 -1.41 18.11
N CYS A 153 0.37 -0.38 18.93
CA CYS A 153 0.36 -0.49 20.38
C CYS A 153 -0.79 -1.37 20.90
N PHE A 154 -2.04 -1.13 20.47
CA PHE A 154 -3.17 -1.95 20.92
C PHE A 154 -3.14 -3.36 20.34
N GLY A 155 -2.62 -3.53 19.13
CA GLY A 155 -2.40 -4.86 18.57
C GLY A 155 -1.34 -5.65 19.33
N TYR A 156 -0.23 -5.00 19.70
CA TYR A 156 0.78 -5.63 20.54
C TYR A 156 0.28 -5.89 21.96
N ALA A 157 -0.47 -4.97 22.56
CA ALA A 157 -1.10 -5.16 23.87
C ALA A 157 -2.11 -6.32 23.85
N ALA A 158 -2.81 -6.55 22.73
CA ALA A 158 -3.78 -7.62 22.58
C ALA A 158 -3.13 -9.01 22.38
N PHE A 159 -1.99 -9.08 21.68
CA PHE A 159 -1.38 -10.36 21.24
C PHE A 159 -0.02 -10.68 21.86
N GLY A 160 0.66 -9.69 22.41
CA GLY A 160 1.97 -9.79 23.05
C GLY A 160 3.11 -10.16 22.09
N ASP A 161 4.14 -10.80 22.63
CA ASP A 161 5.40 -11.11 21.95
C ASP A 161 5.26 -12.00 20.70
N LEU A 162 4.11 -12.68 20.58
CA LEU A 162 3.74 -13.54 19.46
C LEU A 162 2.73 -12.88 18.52
N ALA A 163 2.61 -11.55 18.57
CA ALA A 163 1.74 -10.79 17.70
C ALA A 163 1.96 -11.17 16.22
N PRO A 164 0.89 -11.48 15.47
CA PRO A 164 1.01 -11.81 14.07
C PRO A 164 1.37 -10.56 13.26
N ARG A 165 2.21 -10.74 12.22
CA ARG A 165 2.60 -9.64 11.31
C ARG A 165 1.38 -8.98 10.63
N ASN A 166 0.33 -9.75 10.35
CA ASN A 166 -0.94 -9.21 9.88
C ASN A 166 -2.02 -9.46 10.95
N LEU A 167 -2.33 -8.39 11.69
CA LEU A 167 -3.24 -8.40 12.84
C LEU A 167 -4.64 -8.94 12.50
N LEU A 168 -5.15 -8.59 11.32
CA LEU A 168 -6.51 -8.95 10.86
C LEU A 168 -6.60 -10.36 10.27
N THR A 169 -5.49 -11.10 10.24
CA THR A 169 -5.46 -12.52 9.85
C THR A 169 -5.03 -13.43 10.99
N GLY A 170 -4.69 -12.85 12.15
CA GLY A 170 -4.32 -13.57 13.34
C GLY A 170 -5.50 -14.31 13.98
N PHE A 171 -5.22 -15.40 14.69
CA PHE A 171 -6.18 -16.26 15.38
C PHE A 171 -6.97 -15.59 16.53
N GLY A 172 -6.99 -14.25 16.59
CA GLY A 172 -7.43 -13.47 17.73
C GLY A 172 -8.83 -12.90 17.69
N PHE A 173 -9.36 -12.66 16.48
CA PHE A 173 -10.58 -11.88 16.25
C PHE A 173 -11.63 -12.67 15.47
N TYR A 174 -11.93 -13.91 15.86
CA TYR A 174 -12.95 -14.73 15.20
C TYR A 174 -14.39 -14.34 15.53
N SER A 175 -14.58 -13.44 16.49
CA SER A 175 -15.88 -12.88 16.86
C SER A 175 -15.75 -11.38 17.08
N PRO A 176 -16.59 -10.54 16.45
CA PRO A 176 -17.57 -10.89 15.41
C PRO A 176 -16.92 -11.10 14.02
N PHE A 177 -17.17 -12.26 13.38
CA PHE A 177 -16.60 -12.62 12.07
C PHE A 177 -17.03 -11.67 10.94
N TRP A 178 -18.25 -11.15 10.97
CA TRP A 178 -18.75 -10.20 9.96
C TRP A 178 -17.96 -8.89 9.92
N LEU A 179 -17.47 -8.44 11.08
CA LEU A 179 -16.68 -7.21 11.18
C LEU A 179 -15.28 -7.42 10.59
N LEU A 180 -14.73 -8.63 10.79
CA LEU A 180 -13.48 -9.06 10.16
C LEU A 180 -13.62 -9.15 8.63
N ASP A 181 -14.77 -9.63 8.14
CA ASP A 181 -15.07 -9.70 6.72
C ASP A 181 -15.15 -8.29 6.10
N ILE A 182 -15.84 -7.35 6.75
CA ILE A 182 -15.89 -5.95 6.31
C ILE A 182 -14.48 -5.35 6.25
N ALA A 183 -13.66 -5.55 7.28
CA ALA A 183 -12.28 -5.06 7.28
C ALA A 183 -11.45 -5.64 6.12
N ASN A 184 -11.59 -6.93 5.85
CA ASN A 184 -10.88 -7.58 4.74
C ASN A 184 -11.39 -7.14 3.36
N ILE A 185 -12.70 -6.88 3.21
CA ILE A 185 -13.26 -6.28 1.98
C ILE A 185 -12.70 -4.87 1.79
N ALA A 186 -12.70 -4.06 2.85
CA ALA A 186 -12.14 -2.71 2.82
C ALA A 186 -10.65 -2.72 2.45
N ILE A 187 -9.86 -3.66 2.97
CA ILE A 187 -8.46 -3.85 2.54
C ILE A 187 -8.38 -4.14 1.05
N VAL A 188 -9.19 -5.05 0.51
CA VAL A 188 -9.18 -5.38 -0.92
C VAL A 188 -9.49 -4.14 -1.75
N VAL A 189 -10.56 -3.42 -1.44
CA VAL A 189 -10.95 -2.20 -2.17
C VAL A 189 -9.88 -1.11 -2.06
N HIS A 190 -9.29 -0.93 -0.87
CA HIS A 190 -8.17 -0.02 -0.66
C HIS A 190 -6.98 -0.37 -1.54
N LEU A 191 -6.60 -1.66 -1.59
CA LEU A 191 -5.46 -2.14 -2.38
C LEU A 191 -5.67 -1.93 -3.88
N VAL A 192 -6.90 -2.03 -4.39
CA VAL A 192 -7.20 -1.69 -5.79
C VAL A 192 -6.84 -0.25 -6.10
N GLY A 193 -7.38 0.69 -5.30
CA GLY A 193 -7.07 2.10 -5.53
C GLY A 193 -5.60 2.43 -5.28
N ALA A 194 -4.98 1.82 -4.26
CA ALA A 194 -3.56 1.99 -3.97
C ALA A 194 -2.68 1.51 -5.13
N TYR A 195 -2.97 0.34 -5.72
CA TYR A 195 -2.23 -0.17 -6.88
C TYR A 195 -2.27 0.81 -8.04
N GLN A 196 -3.45 1.32 -8.38
CA GLN A 196 -3.61 2.30 -9.46
C GLN A 196 -2.83 3.58 -9.17
N VAL A 197 -2.97 4.12 -7.97
CA VAL A 197 -2.17 5.24 -7.47
C VAL A 197 -0.67 4.97 -7.66
N TYR A 198 -0.16 3.83 -7.23
CA TYR A 198 1.28 3.55 -7.35
C TYR A 198 1.76 3.36 -8.79
N CYS A 199 0.94 2.75 -9.67
CA CYS A 199 1.36 2.42 -11.03
C CYS A 199 1.24 3.58 -12.02
N GLN A 200 0.33 4.54 -11.81
CA GLN A 200 0.10 5.64 -12.75
C GLN A 200 1.37 6.45 -13.09
N PRO A 201 2.22 6.88 -12.12
CA PRO A 201 3.46 7.59 -12.45
C PRO A 201 4.42 6.76 -13.32
N LEU A 202 4.51 5.45 -13.06
CA LEU A 202 5.32 4.54 -13.87
C LEU A 202 4.76 4.40 -15.28
N PHE A 203 3.45 4.23 -15.41
CA PHE A 203 2.78 4.18 -16.71
C PHE A 203 3.00 5.45 -17.51
N ALA A 204 2.82 6.61 -16.87
CA ALA A 204 3.06 7.91 -17.49
C ALA A 204 4.52 8.07 -17.93
N PHE A 205 5.48 7.64 -17.11
CA PHE A 205 6.91 7.68 -17.45
C PHE A 205 7.22 6.83 -18.69
N VAL A 206 6.80 5.56 -18.70
CA VAL A 206 7.07 4.63 -19.81
C VAL A 206 6.39 5.09 -21.10
N GLU A 207 5.13 5.51 -21.02
CA GLU A 207 4.38 6.01 -22.18
C GLU A 207 4.97 7.29 -22.76
N LYS A 208 5.31 8.28 -21.91
CA LYS A 208 5.96 9.51 -22.36
C LYS A 208 7.34 9.23 -22.96
N HIS A 209 8.09 8.29 -22.40
CA HIS A 209 9.39 7.91 -22.94
C HIS A 209 9.25 7.22 -24.29
N ALA A 210 8.35 6.23 -24.42
CA ALA A 210 8.10 5.52 -25.67
C ALA A 210 7.65 6.47 -26.78
N ALA A 211 6.75 7.42 -26.47
CA ALA A 211 6.30 8.44 -27.43
C ALA A 211 7.43 9.35 -27.92
N ARG A 212 8.40 9.68 -27.06
CA ARG A 212 9.58 10.49 -27.45
C ARG A 212 10.58 9.71 -28.32
N VAL A 213 10.78 8.43 -28.02
CA VAL A 213 11.75 7.58 -28.75
C VAL A 213 11.20 7.16 -30.11
N PHE A 214 9.89 6.95 -30.21
CA PHE A 214 9.23 6.47 -31.42
C PHE A 214 8.09 7.43 -31.85
N PRO A 215 8.40 8.66 -32.27
CA PRO A 215 7.39 9.67 -32.59
C PRO A 215 6.52 9.29 -33.80
N ASP A 216 7.07 8.56 -34.76
CA ASP A 216 6.38 8.18 -36.00
C ASP A 216 5.56 6.88 -35.89
N SER A 217 5.56 6.23 -34.71
CA SER A 217 4.85 4.97 -34.51
C SER A 217 3.36 5.19 -34.25
N ASP A 218 2.53 4.81 -35.22
CA ASP A 218 1.07 4.77 -35.08
C ASP A 218 0.64 3.91 -33.87
N PHE A 219 1.31 2.80 -33.59
CA PHE A 219 0.95 1.95 -32.44
C PHE A 219 1.10 2.68 -31.09
N ILE A 220 2.10 3.55 -30.98
CA ILE A 220 2.45 4.24 -29.73
C ILE A 220 1.70 5.55 -29.59
N ASN A 221 1.54 6.32 -30.66
CA ASN A 221 1.03 7.69 -30.57
C ASN A 221 -0.43 7.83 -31.01
N LYS A 222 -0.99 6.86 -31.75
CA LYS A 222 -2.38 6.96 -32.23
C LYS A 222 -3.37 6.72 -31.11
N VAL A 223 -4.39 7.58 -31.08
CA VAL A 223 -5.51 7.50 -30.13
C VAL A 223 -6.79 7.27 -30.91
N TYR A 224 -7.44 6.14 -30.63
CA TYR A 224 -8.72 5.75 -31.18
C TYR A 224 -9.83 6.19 -30.22
N ASN A 225 -10.75 7.02 -30.69
CA ASN A 225 -11.91 7.44 -29.89
C ASN A 225 -13.04 6.42 -30.10
N ILE A 226 -13.31 5.62 -29.07
CA ILE A 226 -14.39 4.65 -29.08
C ILE A 226 -15.63 5.32 -28.49
N PRO A 227 -16.73 5.46 -29.26
CA PRO A 227 -17.96 6.01 -28.73
C PRO A 227 -18.55 5.03 -27.70
N LEU A 228 -18.78 5.52 -26.49
CA LEU A 228 -19.45 4.74 -25.44
C LEU A 228 -20.98 4.96 -25.55
N PRO A 229 -21.79 3.88 -25.49
CA PRO A 229 -23.24 4.02 -25.48
C PRO A 229 -23.72 4.74 -24.21
N GLY A 230 -24.75 5.59 -24.33
CA GLY A 230 -25.38 6.26 -23.18
C GLY A 230 -24.93 7.69 -22.87
N GLY A 231 -24.29 8.39 -23.81
CA GLY A 231 -23.94 9.82 -23.64
C GLY A 231 -22.68 10.08 -22.80
N PHE A 232 -21.93 9.03 -22.46
CA PHE A 232 -20.63 9.14 -21.81
C PHE A 232 -19.55 9.69 -22.76
N ARG A 233 -18.52 10.30 -22.19
CA ARG A 233 -17.37 10.80 -22.97
C ARG A 233 -16.73 9.65 -23.76
N PRO A 234 -16.33 9.86 -25.02
CA PRO A 234 -15.70 8.82 -25.83
C PRO A 234 -14.42 8.32 -25.16
N TYR A 235 -14.23 7.00 -25.16
CA TYR A 235 -13.07 6.37 -24.57
C TYR A 235 -11.86 6.52 -25.49
N LYS A 236 -10.77 7.11 -24.98
CA LYS A 236 -9.52 7.32 -25.71
C LYS A 236 -8.63 6.08 -25.58
N LEU A 237 -8.76 5.16 -26.54
CA LEU A 237 -7.97 3.95 -26.58
C LEU A 237 -6.63 4.20 -27.29
N ASN A 238 -5.54 3.78 -26.66
CA ASN A 238 -4.21 3.74 -27.26
C ASN A 238 -3.71 2.30 -27.19
N LEU A 239 -3.26 1.74 -28.32
CA LEU A 239 -2.92 0.32 -28.43
C LEU A 239 -1.68 -0.03 -27.62
N PHE A 240 -0.64 0.80 -27.65
CA PHE A 240 0.55 0.62 -26.82
C PHE A 240 0.20 0.62 -25.32
N ARG A 241 -0.58 1.60 -24.87
CA ARG A 241 -1.07 1.67 -23.48
C ARG A 241 -1.77 0.37 -23.07
N LEU A 242 -2.71 -0.09 -23.90
CA LEU A 242 -3.49 -1.30 -23.62
C LEU A 242 -2.57 -2.51 -23.45
N VAL A 243 -1.69 -2.75 -24.42
CA VAL A 243 -0.82 -3.92 -24.45
C VAL A 243 0.19 -3.87 -23.31
N TRP A 244 0.95 -2.78 -23.18
CA TRP A 244 2.03 -2.70 -22.20
C TRP A 244 1.51 -2.74 -20.76
N ARG A 245 0.46 -1.97 -20.43
CA ARG A 245 -0.12 -1.98 -19.07
C ARG A 245 -0.67 -3.36 -18.72
N THR A 246 -1.30 -4.05 -19.67
CA THR A 246 -1.79 -5.42 -19.47
C THR A 246 -0.64 -6.38 -19.20
N ILE A 247 0.44 -6.33 -19.99
CA ILE A 247 1.64 -7.15 -19.78
C ILE A 247 2.25 -6.86 -18.41
N PHE A 248 2.36 -5.59 -18.01
CA PHE A 248 2.88 -5.19 -16.71
C PHE A 248 2.07 -5.79 -15.55
N VAL A 249 0.73 -5.69 -15.62
CA VAL A 249 -0.15 -6.25 -14.57
C VAL A 249 -0.05 -7.78 -14.54
N ILE A 250 0.02 -8.45 -15.69
CA ILE A 250 0.20 -9.90 -15.77
C ILE A 250 1.51 -10.32 -15.10
N ILE A 251 2.62 -9.66 -15.45
CA ILE A 251 3.94 -9.95 -14.89
C ILE A 251 3.95 -9.75 -13.37
N THR A 252 3.44 -8.61 -12.88
CA THR A 252 3.40 -8.33 -11.44
C THR A 252 2.48 -9.29 -10.68
N THR A 253 1.39 -9.75 -11.31
CA THR A 253 0.49 -10.76 -10.75
C THR A 253 1.18 -12.13 -10.67
N ILE A 254 1.90 -12.55 -11.71
CA ILE A 254 2.68 -13.80 -11.72
C ILE A 254 3.76 -13.76 -10.64
N ILE A 255 4.53 -12.67 -10.56
CA ILE A 255 5.56 -12.49 -9.51
C ILE A 255 4.93 -12.60 -8.12
N SER A 256 3.78 -11.95 -7.90
CA SER A 256 3.05 -12.01 -6.63
C SER A 256 2.58 -13.43 -6.28
N MET A 257 2.17 -14.22 -7.28
CA MET A 257 1.78 -15.63 -7.08
C MET A 257 2.98 -16.52 -6.75
N LEU A 258 4.16 -16.20 -7.27
CA LEU A 258 5.40 -16.96 -7.04
C LEU A 258 6.09 -16.59 -5.72
N MET A 259 5.84 -15.40 -5.18
CA MET A 259 6.50 -14.89 -3.97
C MET A 259 5.53 -14.67 -2.80
N PRO A 260 5.36 -15.65 -1.88
CA PRO A 260 4.44 -15.54 -0.75
C PRO A 260 4.97 -14.71 0.44
N PHE A 261 6.12 -14.03 0.33
CA PHE A 261 6.83 -13.37 1.44
C PHE A 261 6.60 -11.84 1.49
N PHE A 262 5.34 -11.41 1.51
CA PHE A 262 4.96 -9.99 1.42
C PHE A 262 5.75 -9.06 2.36
N ASN A 263 5.81 -9.38 3.66
CA ASN A 263 6.46 -8.52 4.66
C ASN A 263 7.98 -8.42 4.47
N ASP A 264 8.63 -9.50 4.01
CA ASP A 264 10.07 -9.50 3.79
C ASP A 264 10.42 -8.64 2.57
N ILE A 265 9.59 -8.68 1.52
CA ILE A 265 9.71 -7.82 0.34
C ILE A 265 9.45 -6.35 0.70
N VAL A 266 8.40 -6.06 1.48
CA VAL A 266 8.08 -4.69 1.92
C VAL A 266 9.23 -4.07 2.68
N SER A 267 9.88 -4.83 3.56
CA SER A 267 11.03 -4.34 4.31
C SER A 267 12.23 -4.01 3.42
N ILE A 268 12.53 -4.87 2.44
CA ILE A 268 13.59 -4.66 1.45
C ILE A 268 13.28 -3.43 0.58
N LEU A 269 12.06 -3.34 0.04
CA LEU A 269 11.62 -2.19 -0.76
C LEU A 269 11.63 -0.90 0.06
N GLY A 270 11.28 -0.98 1.35
CA GLY A 270 11.42 0.11 2.30
C GLY A 270 12.85 0.60 2.37
N ALA A 271 13.81 -0.28 2.63
CA ALA A 271 15.22 0.09 2.71
C ALA A 271 15.76 0.68 1.40
N PHE A 272 15.51 0.03 0.26
CA PHE A 272 16.04 0.46 -1.05
C PHE A 272 15.32 1.66 -1.64
N GLY A 273 14.02 1.82 -1.39
CA GLY A 273 13.24 2.95 -1.89
C GLY A 273 13.40 4.19 -1.03
N PHE A 274 13.25 4.03 0.29
CA PHE A 274 13.25 5.16 1.23
C PHE A 274 14.62 5.86 1.29
N TRP A 275 15.71 5.11 1.32
CA TRP A 275 17.05 5.71 1.45
C TRP A 275 17.39 6.70 0.32
N PRO A 276 17.40 6.31 -0.98
CA PRO A 276 17.71 7.24 -2.05
C PRO A 276 16.67 8.35 -2.18
N LEU A 277 15.37 8.01 -2.13
CA LEU A 277 14.30 8.93 -2.52
C LEU A 277 13.86 9.88 -1.41
N THR A 278 13.95 9.45 -0.15
CA THR A 278 13.48 10.24 1.00
C THR A 278 14.64 10.86 1.78
N VAL A 279 15.82 10.22 1.80
CA VAL A 279 16.99 10.72 2.54
C VAL A 279 18.01 11.35 1.60
N TYR A 280 18.66 10.55 0.75
CA TYR A 280 19.83 10.99 -0.01
C TYR A 280 19.52 12.11 -1.00
N PHE A 281 18.58 11.89 -1.94
CA PHE A 281 18.30 12.90 -2.98
C PHE A 281 17.80 14.23 -2.42
N PRO A 282 16.83 14.29 -1.49
CA PRO A 282 16.39 15.57 -0.93
C PRO A 282 17.51 16.33 -0.20
N VAL A 283 18.37 15.62 0.54
CA VAL A 283 19.50 16.23 1.26
C VAL A 283 20.54 16.75 0.28
N GLU A 284 20.93 15.97 -0.72
CA GLU A 284 21.88 16.41 -1.76
C GLU A 284 21.33 17.60 -2.57
N MET A 285 20.06 17.54 -2.97
CA MET A 285 19.39 18.66 -3.65
C MET A 285 19.43 19.93 -2.78
N TYR A 286 19.20 19.81 -1.48
CA TYR A 286 19.28 20.94 -0.54
C TYR A 286 20.71 21.48 -0.41
N ILE A 287 21.72 20.62 -0.25
CA ILE A 287 23.14 20.99 -0.17
C ILE A 287 23.56 21.74 -1.43
N VAL A 288 23.23 21.23 -2.62
CA VAL A 288 23.57 21.85 -3.91
C VAL A 288 22.84 23.18 -4.06
N GLN A 289 21.54 23.24 -3.76
CA GLN A 289 20.74 24.47 -3.88
C GLN A 289 21.22 25.56 -2.92
N LYS A 290 21.58 25.20 -1.69
CA LYS A 290 22.08 26.12 -0.66
C LYS A 290 23.59 26.35 -0.72
N LYS A 291 24.29 25.66 -1.63
CA LYS A 291 25.75 25.71 -1.77
C LYS A 291 26.48 25.46 -0.44
N ILE A 292 25.99 24.51 0.35
CA ILE A 292 26.56 24.21 1.68
C ILE A 292 27.96 23.61 1.49
N PRO A 293 29.02 24.20 2.09
CA PRO A 293 30.36 23.65 1.98
C PRO A 293 30.46 22.32 2.73
N LYS A 294 31.15 21.34 2.12
CA LYS A 294 31.39 20.04 2.75
C LYS A 294 32.15 20.24 4.07
N TRP A 295 31.71 19.56 5.13
CA TRP A 295 32.33 19.60 6.47
C TRP A 295 32.27 20.95 7.19
N SER A 296 31.36 21.84 6.80
CA SER A 296 31.09 23.08 7.52
C SER A 296 30.28 22.81 8.79
N SER A 297 30.68 23.42 9.91
CA SER A 297 29.87 23.48 11.15
C SER A 297 28.83 24.62 11.13
N ARG A 298 28.76 25.37 10.02
CA ARG A 298 27.82 26.46 9.75
C ARG A 298 26.98 26.18 8.52
#